data_AF-A0A2K8T9X3-F1
#
_entry.id   AF-A0A2K8T9X3-F1
#
_cell.length_a   1.000
_cell.length_b   1.000
_cell.length_c   1.000
_cell.angle_alpha   90.00
_cell.angle_beta   90.00
_cell.angle_gamma   90.00
#
_symmetry.space_group_name_H-M   'P 1'
#
loop_
_entity.id
_entity.type
_entity.pdbx_description
1 polymer ?
#
loop_
_entity_poly.entity_id
_entity_poly.type
_entity_poly.pdbx_seq_one_letter_code
_entity_poly.pdbx_strand_id
1 'polypeptide(L)'
;MGTNGSQNEISNEMGTNGSQILPTSERQVRPLVLLEVESQRSCWQQAVELAGGKVPTGRIVKDVVQRIMERTQVPNTYQIGEVCQILVKDNPELRGKGGYWAIVSVVNNFSCSVRMWDGEHTVGLHHIKSFNYLPAECQQMQVICDRLARIYSDSLEETVKSLLQSLGKLNRPYLITVEEKLLNVLESEYGREITP
;
A
#
# COMPACT_ATOMS: atom_id res chain seq x y z
N MET A 1 -3.78 65.46 17.69
CA MET A 1 -4.55 64.99 16.52
C MET A 1 -3.58 64.78 15.38
N GLY A 2 -3.58 63.61 14.74
CA GLY A 2 -2.78 63.32 13.55
C GLY A 2 -2.00 62.00 13.66
N THR A 3 -2.59 60.95 13.09
CA THR A 3 -2.26 59.52 13.16
C THR A 3 -1.10 59.06 12.28
N ASN A 4 -0.42 58.02 12.78
CA ASN A 4 0.30 56.91 12.13
C ASN A 4 0.23 56.74 10.60
N GLY A 5 1.36 56.27 10.06
CA GLY A 5 1.41 55.63 8.74
C GLY A 5 2.78 55.04 8.41
N SER A 6 3.26 54.06 9.20
CA SER A 6 4.36 53.19 8.79
C SER A 6 3.91 52.39 7.56
N GLN A 7 4.51 52.65 6.40
CA GLN A 7 4.38 51.78 5.24
C GLN A 7 5.30 50.58 5.46
N ASN A 8 4.72 49.47 5.89
CA ASN A 8 5.34 48.16 5.72
C ASN A 8 5.53 47.94 4.22
N GLU A 9 6.78 47.87 3.78
CA GLU A 9 7.12 47.33 2.47
C GLU A 9 6.66 45.87 2.44
N ILE A 10 5.55 45.62 1.75
CA ILE A 10 5.13 44.28 1.37
C ILE A 10 6.11 43.86 0.28
N SER A 11 7.12 43.07 0.65
CA SER A 11 8.03 42.41 -0.29
C SER A 11 7.21 41.49 -1.20
N ASN A 12 6.82 42.04 -2.34
CA ASN A 12 6.11 41.36 -3.40
C ASN A 12 7.10 40.50 -4.19
N GLU A 13 7.60 39.41 -3.61
CA GLU A 13 8.39 38.39 -4.34
C GLU A 13 7.45 37.49 -5.16
N MET A 14 6.74 38.08 -6.14
CA MET A 14 6.14 37.31 -7.23
C MET A 14 7.20 37.06 -8.30
N GLY A 15 7.97 35.98 -8.15
CA GLY A 15 8.91 35.49 -9.16
C GLY A 15 8.20 35.18 -10.47
N THR A 16 8.78 35.62 -11.57
CA THR A 16 8.26 35.52 -12.94
C THR A 16 7.99 34.07 -13.38
N ASN A 17 6.83 33.83 -13.99
CA ASN A 17 6.34 32.54 -14.50
C ASN A 17 7.31 31.78 -15.44
N GLY A 18 8.37 32.43 -15.95
CA GLY A 18 9.43 31.83 -16.78
C GLY A 18 10.54 31.09 -16.00
N SER A 19 10.53 31.13 -14.67
CA SER A 19 11.53 30.49 -13.80
C SER A 19 11.04 29.20 -13.15
N GLN A 20 9.82 28.75 -13.44
CA GLN A 20 9.28 27.52 -12.88
C GLN A 20 9.92 26.30 -13.56
N ILE A 21 10.70 25.56 -12.78
CA ILE A 21 11.27 24.27 -13.19
C ILE A 21 10.11 23.29 -13.31
N LEU A 22 9.81 22.81 -14.51
CA LEU A 22 8.71 21.86 -14.76
C LEU A 22 9.21 20.41 -14.87
N PRO A 23 8.34 19.42 -14.61
CA PRO A 23 8.67 18.03 -14.89
C PRO A 23 8.98 17.82 -16.37
N THR A 24 10.06 17.11 -16.66
CA THR A 24 10.50 16.77 -18.02
C THR A 24 10.27 15.29 -18.36
N SER A 25 9.88 14.46 -17.38
CA SER A 25 9.69 13.02 -17.56
C SER A 25 8.49 12.50 -16.76
N GLU A 26 7.79 11.50 -17.31
CA GLU A 26 6.72 10.76 -16.63
C GLU A 26 7.17 10.22 -15.27
N ARG A 27 8.43 9.77 -15.14
CA ARG A 27 8.98 9.21 -13.89
C ARG A 27 8.96 10.21 -12.72
N GLN A 28 8.96 11.51 -13.01
CA GLN A 28 8.87 12.57 -12.00
C GLN A 28 7.42 12.86 -11.60
N VAL A 29 6.48 12.74 -12.53
CA VAL A 29 5.07 13.08 -12.31
C VAL A 29 4.32 11.92 -11.65
N ARG A 30 4.68 10.67 -11.97
CA ARG A 30 3.98 9.48 -11.48
C ARG A 30 3.83 9.40 -9.95
N PRO A 31 4.84 9.72 -9.13
CA PRO A 31 4.70 9.71 -7.67
C PRO A 31 3.76 10.81 -7.15
N LEU A 32 3.70 11.97 -7.81
CA LEU A 32 2.89 13.11 -7.39
C LEU A 32 1.38 12.83 -7.51
N VAL A 33 0.96 11.98 -8.45
CA VAL A 33 -0.47 11.62 -8.67
C VAL A 33 -1.14 11.06 -7.40
N LEU A 34 -0.35 10.54 -6.45
CA LEU A 34 -0.85 10.02 -5.17
C LEU A 34 -1.29 11.11 -4.19
N LEU A 35 -0.92 12.38 -4.43
CA LEU A 35 -1.24 13.52 -3.58
C LEU A 35 -2.41 14.33 -4.15
N GLU A 36 -3.08 15.09 -3.29
CA GLU A 36 -4.01 16.14 -3.75
C GLU A 36 -3.30 17.21 -4.59
N VAL A 37 -4.04 17.82 -5.52
CA VAL A 37 -3.52 18.76 -6.53
C VAL A 37 -2.72 19.92 -5.92
N GLU A 38 -3.08 20.38 -4.73
CA GLU A 38 -2.36 21.44 -4.01
C GLU A 38 -1.06 20.93 -3.38
N SER A 39 -1.10 19.74 -2.78
CA SER A 39 0.08 19.07 -2.21
C SER A 39 1.11 18.67 -3.27
N GLN A 40 0.67 18.36 -4.49
CA GLN A 40 1.55 18.08 -5.63
C GLN A 40 2.50 19.25 -5.93
N ARG A 41 1.99 20.49 -5.89
CA ARG A 41 2.78 21.70 -6.20
C ARG A 41 3.83 21.95 -5.13
N SER A 42 3.44 21.87 -3.86
CA SER A 42 4.36 22.02 -2.72
C SER A 42 5.43 20.93 -2.72
N CYS A 43 5.05 19.68 -2.99
CA CYS A 43 5.97 18.56 -3.10
C CYS A 43 6.99 18.74 -4.22
N TRP A 44 6.54 19.21 -5.39
CA TRP A 44 7.43 19.48 -6.51
C TRP A 44 8.45 20.57 -6.18
N GLN A 45 8.00 21.64 -5.54
CA GLN A 45 8.85 22.76 -5.16
C GLN A 45 9.92 22.36 -4.13
N GLN A 46 9.54 21.55 -3.13
CA GLN A 46 10.48 20.98 -2.16
C GLN A 46 11.48 20.01 -2.80
N ALA A 47 11.07 19.23 -3.82
CA ALA A 47 11.98 18.38 -4.58
C ALA A 47 12.99 19.19 -5.40
N VAL A 48 12.56 20.30 -6.02
CA VAL A 48 13.41 21.23 -6.76
C VAL A 48 14.44 21.89 -5.83
N GLU A 49 14.04 22.29 -4.63
CA GLU A 49 14.94 22.86 -3.61
C GLU A 49 16.02 21.85 -3.20
N LEU A 50 15.64 20.60 -2.92
CA LEU A 50 16.58 19.52 -2.60
C LEU A 50 17.52 19.16 -3.75
N ALA A 51 17.10 19.39 -5.00
CA ALA A 51 17.93 19.23 -6.18
C ALA A 51 18.83 20.46 -6.44
N GLY A 52 18.85 21.45 -5.55
CA GLY A 52 19.66 22.65 -5.66
C GLY A 52 19.18 23.60 -6.77
N GLY A 53 17.86 23.71 -6.97
CA GLY A 53 17.29 24.56 -8.01
C GLY A 53 17.46 23.99 -9.43
N LYS A 54 17.59 22.67 -9.55
CA LYS A 54 17.62 21.94 -10.83
C LYS A 54 16.40 21.04 -10.94
N VAL A 55 16.13 20.55 -12.16
CA VAL A 55 15.09 19.55 -12.40
C VAL A 55 15.37 18.31 -11.53
N PRO A 56 14.50 17.97 -10.55
CA PRO A 56 14.76 16.88 -9.63
C PRO A 56 14.66 15.53 -10.35
N THR A 57 15.46 14.56 -9.93
CA THR A 57 15.33 13.18 -10.44
C THR A 57 14.08 12.53 -9.85
N GLY A 58 13.52 11.52 -10.54
CA GLY A 58 12.32 10.81 -10.05
C GLY A 58 12.48 10.17 -8.67
N ARG A 59 13.71 9.85 -8.24
CA ARG A 59 14.01 9.36 -6.88
C ARG A 59 13.79 10.44 -5.82
N ILE A 60 14.35 11.63 -6.03
CA ILE A 60 14.18 12.78 -5.12
C ILE A 60 12.70 13.12 -4.96
N VAL A 61 11.95 13.13 -6.07
CA VAL A 61 10.52 13.40 -6.03
C VAL A 61 9.78 12.32 -5.23
N LYS A 62 10.09 11.04 -5.43
CA LYS A 62 9.50 9.93 -4.68
C LYS A 62 9.75 10.06 -3.17
N ASP A 63 10.97 10.37 -2.76
CA ASP A 63 11.35 10.52 -1.35
C ASP A 63 10.66 11.72 -0.68
N VAL A 64 10.46 12.81 -1.42
CA VAL A 64 9.71 13.98 -0.94
C VAL A 64 8.23 13.69 -0.84
N VAL A 65 7.63 13.07 -1.87
CA VAL A 65 6.22 12.62 -1.83
C VAL A 65 5.99 11.75 -0.61
N GLN A 66 6.88 10.78 -0.38
CA GLN A 66 6.78 9.88 0.76
C GLN A 66 6.83 10.64 2.10
N ARG A 67 7.80 11.54 2.30
CA ARG A 67 7.89 12.38 3.52
C ARG A 67 6.70 13.32 3.71
N ILE A 68 6.12 13.82 2.61
CA ILE A 68 4.92 14.65 2.68
C ILE A 68 3.73 13.78 3.08
N MET A 69 3.51 12.63 2.43
CA MET A 69 2.46 11.69 2.84
C MET A 69 2.56 11.32 4.32
N GLU A 70 3.78 11.06 4.81
CA GLU A 70 4.05 10.80 6.25
C GLU A 70 3.70 11.99 7.16
N ARG A 71 3.78 13.24 6.65
CA ARG A 71 3.47 14.47 7.40
C ARG A 71 2.02 14.92 7.27
N THR A 72 1.38 14.78 6.11
CA THR A 72 0.02 15.28 5.85
C THR A 72 -1.09 14.35 6.33
N GLN A 73 -0.77 13.18 6.92
CA GLN A 73 -1.78 12.25 7.45
C GLN A 73 -2.92 12.02 6.42
N VAL A 74 -2.60 11.68 5.16
CA VAL A 74 -3.65 11.22 4.24
C VAL A 74 -4.28 10.01 4.90
N PRO A 75 -5.55 10.08 5.35
CA PRO A 75 -6.10 9.07 6.24
C PRO A 75 -6.19 7.76 5.47
N ASN A 76 -5.73 6.70 6.12
CA ASN A 76 -5.85 5.36 5.60
C ASN A 76 -7.33 5.03 5.35
N THR A 77 -7.70 4.84 4.09
CA THR A 77 -9.08 4.56 3.69
C THR A 77 -9.46 3.09 3.83
N TYR A 78 -8.49 2.22 4.15
CA TYR A 78 -8.73 0.79 4.29
C TYR A 78 -9.50 0.48 5.57
N GLN A 79 -10.34 -0.54 5.51
CA GLN A 79 -11.13 -1.02 6.63
C GLN A 79 -10.63 -2.38 7.14
N ILE A 80 -10.78 -2.61 8.44
CA ILE A 80 -10.48 -3.93 9.03
C ILE A 80 -11.39 -4.98 8.37
N GLY A 81 -10.79 -6.09 7.94
CA GLY A 81 -11.47 -7.18 7.24
C GLY A 81 -11.55 -7.00 5.72
N GLU A 82 -11.09 -5.88 5.18
CA GLU A 82 -11.06 -5.63 3.74
C GLU A 82 -10.02 -6.53 3.04
N VAL A 83 -10.37 -7.03 1.85
CA VAL A 83 -9.48 -7.88 1.05
C VAL A 83 -8.71 -7.02 0.05
N CYS A 84 -7.39 -7.14 0.07
CA CYS A 84 -6.48 -6.40 -0.79
C CYS A 84 -5.47 -7.33 -1.47
N GLN A 85 -4.85 -6.84 -2.54
CA GLN A 85 -3.77 -7.50 -3.27
C GLN A 85 -2.43 -6.83 -2.97
N ILE A 86 -1.40 -7.62 -2.73
CA ILE A 86 -0.04 -7.13 -2.51
C ILE A 86 0.63 -6.75 -3.84
N LEU A 87 1.19 -5.54 -3.88
CA LEU A 87 1.93 -4.96 -4.99
C LEU A 87 3.42 -4.80 -4.62
N VAL A 88 4.30 -5.52 -5.33
CA VAL A 88 5.76 -5.53 -5.05
C VAL A 88 6.46 -4.24 -5.45
N LYS A 89 5.77 -3.32 -6.15
CA LYS A 89 6.28 -2.25 -7.03
C LYS A 89 7.72 -1.74 -6.86
N ASP A 90 8.28 -1.63 -5.65
CA ASP A 90 9.73 -1.44 -5.40
C ASP A 90 10.19 -1.94 -4.00
N ASN A 91 9.43 -2.79 -3.29
CA ASN A 91 9.77 -3.19 -1.92
C ASN A 91 10.52 -4.52 -1.88
N PRO A 92 11.80 -4.55 -1.44
CA PRO A 92 12.57 -5.79 -1.33
C PRO A 92 11.98 -6.78 -0.30
N GLU A 93 11.29 -6.31 0.72
CA GLU A 93 10.63 -7.16 1.74
C GLU A 93 9.40 -7.90 1.20
N LEU A 94 8.79 -7.36 0.13
CA LEU A 94 7.64 -7.98 -0.55
C LEU A 94 8.06 -8.81 -1.77
N ARG A 95 9.37 -9.04 -1.96
CA ARG A 95 9.89 -9.79 -3.10
C ARG A 95 9.37 -11.23 -3.05
N GLY A 96 8.72 -11.65 -4.15
CA GLY A 96 8.04 -12.96 -4.21
C GLY A 96 6.61 -12.96 -3.69
N LYS A 97 6.18 -11.89 -2.97
CA LYS A 97 4.81 -11.76 -2.43
C LYS A 97 3.82 -11.05 -3.36
N GLY A 98 4.23 -10.82 -4.61
CA GLY A 98 3.43 -10.11 -5.59
C GLY A 98 2.20 -10.88 -6.04
N GLY A 99 1.05 -10.20 -6.02
CA GLY A 99 -0.20 -10.74 -6.51
C GLY A 99 -0.95 -11.61 -5.51
N TYR A 100 -0.38 -11.87 -4.33
CA TYR A 100 -1.13 -12.54 -3.27
C TYR A 100 -2.23 -11.62 -2.74
N TRP A 101 -3.37 -12.22 -2.40
CA TRP A 101 -4.39 -11.53 -1.64
C TRP A 101 -4.07 -11.59 -0.14
N ALA A 102 -4.55 -10.60 0.59
CA ALA A 102 -4.38 -10.46 2.02
C ALA A 102 -5.58 -9.73 2.63
N ILE A 103 -5.84 -9.97 3.91
CA ILE A 103 -6.96 -9.38 4.64
C ILE A 103 -6.42 -8.37 5.63
N VAL A 104 -6.93 -7.15 5.63
CA VAL A 104 -6.51 -6.11 6.57
C VAL A 104 -6.90 -6.52 7.99
N SER A 105 -5.91 -6.72 8.85
CA SER A 105 -6.09 -7.02 10.28
C SER A 105 -6.02 -5.76 11.15
N VAL A 106 -5.07 -4.88 10.84
CA VAL A 106 -4.87 -3.62 11.56
C VAL A 106 -4.63 -2.49 10.57
N VAL A 107 -5.32 -1.38 10.79
CA VAL A 107 -5.21 -0.16 9.99
C VAL A 107 -4.30 0.79 10.77
N ASN A 108 -3.09 1.04 10.25
CA ASN A 108 -2.19 2.07 10.78
C ASN A 108 -2.27 3.32 9.89
N ASN A 109 -1.66 4.43 10.33
CA ASN A 109 -1.76 5.71 9.61
C ASN A 109 -1.21 5.63 8.16
N PHE A 110 -0.15 4.86 7.93
CA PHE A 110 0.55 4.78 6.63
C PHE A 110 0.82 3.35 6.14
N SER A 111 0.30 2.37 6.87
CA SER A 111 0.43 0.96 6.55
C SER A 111 -0.79 0.20 7.04
N CYS A 112 -1.00 -0.99 6.48
CA CYS A 112 -1.92 -1.96 7.04
C CYS A 112 -1.11 -3.17 7.48
N SER A 113 -1.43 -3.71 8.65
CA SER A 113 -1.11 -5.10 8.93
C SER A 113 -2.13 -5.93 8.17
N VAL A 114 -1.64 -6.90 7.41
CA VAL A 114 -2.45 -7.76 6.56
C VAL A 114 -2.14 -9.22 6.85
N ARG A 115 -3.19 -10.02 6.98
CA ARG A 115 -3.10 -11.47 7.15
C ARG A 115 -3.11 -12.13 5.79
N MET A 116 -2.08 -12.94 5.56
CA MET A 116 -1.87 -13.78 4.39
C MET A 116 -1.92 -15.25 4.82
N TRP A 117 -1.87 -16.15 3.84
CA TRP A 117 -1.81 -17.60 4.08
C TRP A 117 -0.58 -18.04 4.89
N ASP A 118 0.51 -17.25 4.88
CA ASP A 118 1.78 -17.50 5.58
C ASP A 118 1.95 -16.68 6.85
N GLY A 119 0.90 -15.99 7.33
CA GLY A 119 0.93 -15.17 8.54
C GLY A 119 0.66 -13.68 8.32
N GLU A 120 1.05 -12.84 9.27
CA GLU A 120 0.75 -11.41 9.27
C GLU A 120 1.95 -10.58 8.79
N HIS A 121 1.71 -9.62 7.91
CA HIS A 121 2.73 -8.75 7.31
C HIS A 121 2.31 -7.30 7.41
N THR A 122 3.26 -6.40 7.68
CA THR A 122 2.98 -4.95 7.63
C THR A 122 3.33 -4.42 6.25
N VAL A 123 2.35 -3.82 5.58
CA VAL A 123 2.49 -3.38 4.19
C VAL A 123 2.06 -1.92 4.06
N GLY A 124 2.91 -1.09 3.44
CA GLY A 124 2.59 0.32 3.19
C GLY A 124 1.43 0.48 2.19
N LEU A 125 0.67 1.58 2.31
CA LEU A 125 -0.54 1.81 1.49
C LEU A 125 -0.30 1.76 -0.03
N HIS A 126 0.91 2.14 -0.48
CA HIS A 126 1.30 2.12 -1.89
C HIS A 126 1.62 0.71 -2.43
N HIS A 127 1.71 -0.28 -1.53
CA HIS A 127 1.99 -1.68 -1.81
C HIS A 127 0.78 -2.59 -1.65
N ILE A 128 -0.41 -2.01 -1.45
CA ILE A 128 -1.67 -2.75 -1.41
C ILE A 128 -2.66 -2.13 -2.40
N LYS A 129 -3.57 -2.96 -2.90
CA LYS A 129 -4.68 -2.53 -3.77
C LYS A 129 -5.94 -3.24 -3.33
N SER A 130 -6.99 -2.50 -2.99
CA SER A 130 -8.28 -3.11 -2.64
C SER A 130 -8.87 -3.88 -3.82
N PHE A 131 -9.49 -5.03 -3.54
CA PHE A 131 -10.34 -5.72 -4.50
C PHE A 131 -11.73 -5.11 -4.60
N ASN A 132 -12.12 -4.25 -3.65
CA ASN A 132 -13.46 -3.67 -3.51
C ASN A 132 -14.56 -4.74 -3.44
N TYR A 133 -14.27 -5.85 -2.76
CA TYR A 133 -15.23 -6.91 -2.50
C TYR A 133 -16.36 -6.43 -1.59
N LEU A 134 -17.53 -7.01 -1.78
CA LEU A 134 -18.68 -6.80 -0.92
C LEU A 134 -18.42 -7.44 0.46
N PRO A 135 -19.10 -6.98 1.53
CA PRO A 135 -18.91 -7.54 2.88
C PRO A 135 -19.06 -9.08 2.94
N ALA A 136 -20.00 -9.65 2.19
CA ALA A 136 -20.19 -11.10 2.12
C ALA A 136 -19.01 -11.84 1.45
N GLU A 137 -18.41 -11.24 0.43
CA GLU A 137 -17.23 -11.78 -0.26
C GLU A 137 -15.98 -11.68 0.62
N CYS A 138 -15.83 -10.58 1.38
CA CYS A 138 -14.78 -10.44 2.38
C CYS A 138 -14.89 -11.52 3.47
N GLN A 139 -16.11 -11.86 3.92
CA GLN A 139 -16.34 -12.94 4.88
C GLN A 139 -15.93 -14.30 4.30
N GLN A 140 -16.24 -14.59 3.03
CA GLN A 140 -15.80 -15.83 2.39
C GLN A 140 -14.27 -15.92 2.34
N MET A 141 -13.59 -14.83 1.99
CA MET A 141 -12.14 -14.78 1.99
C MET A 141 -11.54 -14.92 3.38
N GLN A 142 -12.18 -14.38 4.43
CA GLN A 142 -11.79 -14.61 5.83
C GLN A 142 -11.83 -16.09 6.19
N VAL A 143 -12.91 -16.80 5.84
CA VAL A 143 -13.02 -18.24 6.08
C VAL A 143 -11.89 -19.00 5.38
N ILE A 144 -11.60 -18.67 4.12
CA ILE A 144 -10.49 -19.29 3.38
C ILE A 144 -9.15 -18.98 4.06
N CYS A 145 -8.92 -17.74 4.48
CA CYS A 145 -7.69 -17.32 5.16
C CYS A 145 -7.45 -18.11 6.45
N ASP A 146 -8.49 -18.22 7.28
CA ASP A 146 -8.42 -18.92 8.56
C ASP A 146 -8.17 -20.43 8.35
N ARG A 147 -8.74 -21.02 7.30
CA ARG A 147 -8.47 -22.41 6.90
C ARG A 147 -7.01 -22.61 6.48
N LEU A 148 -6.49 -21.74 5.62
CA LEU A 148 -5.09 -21.80 5.18
C LEU A 148 -4.11 -21.63 6.36
N ALA A 149 -4.41 -20.70 7.28
CA ALA A 149 -3.59 -20.43 8.45
C ALA A 149 -3.49 -21.63 9.42
N ARG A 150 -4.54 -22.47 9.51
CA ARG A 150 -4.51 -23.70 10.34
C ARG A 150 -3.57 -24.76 9.79
N ILE A 151 -3.42 -24.82 8.47
CA ILE A 151 -2.56 -25.78 7.76
C ILE A 151 -1.12 -25.30 7.82
N TYR A 152 -0.90 -23.99 7.67
CA TYR A 152 0.44 -23.42 7.56
C TYR A 152 1.33 -23.75 8.77
N SER A 153 2.52 -24.27 8.49
CA SER A 153 3.62 -24.45 9.45
C SER A 153 4.97 -24.39 8.72
N ASP A 154 6.04 -24.02 9.44
CA ASP A 154 7.38 -23.90 8.85
C ASP A 154 7.91 -25.24 8.31
N SER A 155 7.48 -26.36 8.90
CA SER A 155 7.88 -27.73 8.56
C SER A 155 7.04 -28.39 7.46
N LEU A 156 6.12 -27.66 6.80
CA LEU A 156 5.34 -28.21 5.68
C LEU A 156 6.22 -28.63 4.50
N GLU A 157 5.78 -29.68 3.81
CA GLU A 157 6.34 -30.11 2.53
C GLU A 157 6.25 -29.00 1.47
N GLU A 158 7.22 -28.96 0.56
CA GLU A 158 7.31 -27.94 -0.49
C GLU A 158 6.12 -27.96 -1.46
N THR A 159 5.58 -29.16 -1.70
CA THR A 159 4.35 -29.38 -2.48
C THR A 159 3.14 -28.70 -1.83
N VAL A 160 2.98 -28.87 -0.51
CA VAL A 160 1.90 -28.23 0.26
C VAL A 160 2.08 -26.73 0.28
N LYS A 161 3.31 -26.23 0.49
CA LYS A 161 3.61 -24.79 0.41
C LYS A 161 3.25 -24.20 -0.95
N SER A 162 3.59 -24.90 -2.03
CA SER A 162 3.26 -24.47 -3.41
C SER A 162 1.74 -24.40 -3.63
N LEU A 163 0.97 -25.32 -3.05
CA LEU A 163 -0.50 -25.30 -3.10
C LEU A 163 -1.09 -24.15 -2.29
N LEU A 164 -0.60 -23.90 -1.08
CA LEU A 164 -1.06 -22.75 -0.29
C LEU A 164 -0.73 -21.43 -1.00
N GLN A 165 0.42 -21.34 -1.65
CA GLN A 165 0.78 -20.20 -2.50
C GLN A 165 -0.17 -20.05 -3.68
N SER A 166 -0.57 -21.12 -4.36
CA SER A 166 -1.50 -21.01 -5.49
C SER A 166 -2.88 -20.50 -5.04
N LEU A 167 -3.38 -20.99 -3.90
CA LEU A 167 -4.61 -20.52 -3.28
C LEU A 167 -4.49 -19.06 -2.80
N GLY A 168 -3.33 -18.65 -2.31
CA GLY A 168 -3.02 -17.27 -1.93
C GLY A 168 -3.01 -16.27 -3.09
N LYS A 169 -2.97 -16.73 -4.36
CA LYS A 169 -2.98 -15.86 -5.57
C LYS A 169 -4.34 -15.77 -6.24
N LEU A 170 -5.38 -16.33 -5.63
CA LEU A 170 -6.73 -16.28 -6.18
C LEU A 170 -7.25 -14.84 -6.22
N ASN A 171 -7.84 -14.45 -7.35
CA ASN A 171 -8.48 -13.14 -7.53
C ASN A 171 -10.02 -13.21 -7.40
N ARG A 172 -10.53 -14.28 -6.78
CA ARG A 172 -11.97 -14.54 -6.61
C ARG A 172 -12.27 -14.91 -5.16
N PRO A 173 -13.47 -14.56 -4.64
CA PRO A 173 -13.80 -14.73 -3.23
C PRO A 173 -14.23 -16.15 -2.83
N TYR A 174 -14.05 -17.15 -3.70
CA TYR A 174 -14.53 -18.52 -3.46
C TYR A 174 -13.58 -19.55 -4.07
N LEU A 175 -13.55 -20.75 -3.48
CA LEU A 175 -12.84 -21.92 -4.02
C LEU A 175 -13.73 -22.67 -5.01
N ILE A 176 -13.14 -23.27 -6.05
CA ILE A 176 -13.87 -24.25 -6.90
C ILE A 176 -13.84 -25.63 -6.26
N THR A 177 -14.70 -26.53 -6.75
CA THR A 177 -14.83 -27.91 -6.27
C THR A 177 -13.51 -28.66 -6.09
N VAL A 178 -12.55 -28.49 -7.01
CA VAL A 178 -11.25 -29.18 -6.91
C VAL A 178 -10.36 -28.57 -5.82
N GLU A 179 -10.31 -27.25 -5.74
CA GLU A 179 -9.54 -26.54 -4.70
C GLU A 179 -10.11 -26.83 -3.31
N GLU A 180 -11.43 -26.87 -3.19
CA GLU A 180 -12.12 -27.21 -1.94
C GLU A 180 -11.75 -28.63 -1.49
N LYS A 181 -11.79 -29.61 -2.40
CA LYS A 181 -11.37 -30.99 -2.11
C LYS A 181 -9.90 -31.07 -1.71
N LEU A 182 -9.05 -30.34 -2.42
CA LEU A 182 -7.61 -30.32 -2.13
C LEU A 182 -7.35 -29.72 -0.75
N LEU A 183 -8.02 -28.61 -0.43
CA LEU A 183 -7.91 -27.95 0.86
C LEU A 183 -8.39 -28.87 1.99
N ASN A 184 -9.52 -29.58 1.81
CA ASN A 184 -10.03 -30.54 2.78
C ASN A 184 -9.03 -31.67 3.07
N VAL A 185 -8.32 -32.17 2.05
CA VAL A 185 -7.27 -33.19 2.24
C VAL A 185 -6.09 -32.62 3.01
N LEU A 186 -5.68 -31.38 2.72
CA LEU A 186 -4.61 -30.74 3.49
C LEU A 186 -5.03 -30.49 4.93
N GLU A 187 -6.29 -30.14 5.18
CA GLU A 187 -6.84 -29.98 6.53
C GLU A 187 -6.90 -31.31 7.28
N SER A 188 -7.17 -32.45 6.64
CA SER A 188 -7.17 -33.74 7.32
C SER A 188 -5.77 -34.22 7.71
N GLU A 189 -4.76 -33.91 6.90
CA GLU A 189 -3.38 -34.34 7.13
C GLU A 189 -2.59 -33.39 8.05
N TYR A 190 -2.83 -32.08 7.93
CA TYR A 190 -2.03 -31.03 8.58
C TYR A 190 -2.85 -30.06 9.44
N GLY A 191 -4.18 -30.12 9.39
CA GLY A 191 -5.04 -29.24 10.16
C GLY A 191 -4.85 -29.49 11.65
N ARG A 192 -4.36 -28.48 12.37
CA ARG A 192 -4.25 -28.55 13.82
C ARG A 192 -5.65 -28.40 14.43
N GLU A 193 -6.08 -29.36 15.24
CA GLU A 193 -7.26 -29.18 16.09
C GLU A 193 -6.97 -28.05 17.07
N ILE A 194 -7.78 -26.99 17.04
CA ILE A 194 -7.77 -25.96 18.07
C ILE A 194 -8.39 -26.61 19.30
N THR A 195 -7.57 -27.08 20.24
CA THR A 195 -8.04 -27.38 21.58
C THR A 195 -8.36 -26.04 22.25
N PRO A 196 -9.60 -25.84 22.75
CA PRO A 196 -10.04 -24.57 23.34
C PRO A 196 -9.29 -24.21 24.63
#